data_AF-A0A7L7M6C8-F1
#
_entry.id   AF-A0A7L7M6C8-F1
#
_cell.length_a   1.000
_cell.length_b   1.000
_cell.length_c   1.000
_cell.angle_alpha   90.00
_cell.angle_beta   90.00
_cell.angle_gamma   90.00
#
_symmetry.space_group_name_H-M   'P 1'
#
loop_
_entity.id
_entity.type
_entity.pdbx_description
1 polymer ?
#
loop_
_entity_poly.entity_id
_entity_poly.type
_entity_poly.pdbx_seq_one_letter_code
_entity_poly.pdbx_strand_id
1 'polypeptide(L)'
;MSTYQGPATFLVDGVGNATEAELQARASGDGKSWSGWIEASPDVFWKAYRGEELRLRMPDGREGRVVVSDVDPTGFLKVTGGGPAPF
;
A
#
# COMPACT_ATOMS: atom_id res chain seq x y z
N MET A 1 12.63 7.57 -11.64
CA MET A 1 11.37 7.52 -10.88
C MET A 1 10.61 6.32 -11.43
N SER A 2 10.35 5.30 -10.63
CA SER A 2 9.61 4.09 -11.06
C SER A 2 8.18 4.16 -10.57
N THR A 3 7.25 3.64 -11.36
CA THR A 3 5.82 3.58 -11.03
C THR A 3 5.29 2.17 -11.25
N TYR A 4 4.22 1.84 -10.57
CA TYR A 4 3.49 0.59 -10.72
C TYR A 4 1.99 0.88 -10.73
N GLN A 5 1.26 0.22 -11.62
CA GLN A 5 -0.18 0.24 -11.65
C GLN A 5 -0.67 -1.17 -11.93
N GLY A 6 -1.45 -1.74 -11.03
CA GLY A 6 -1.99 -3.08 -11.21
C GLY A 6 -2.33 -3.81 -9.91
N PRO A 7 -2.56 -5.13 -10.00
CA PRO A 7 -3.09 -5.91 -8.90
C PRO A 7 -2.07 -6.11 -7.77
N ALA A 8 -2.52 -5.95 -6.54
CA ALA A 8 -1.75 -6.24 -5.34
C ALA A 8 -2.62 -6.96 -4.30
N THR A 9 -1.98 -7.42 -3.22
CA THR A 9 -2.68 -7.92 -2.03
C THR A 9 -2.36 -7.03 -0.85
N PHE A 10 -3.39 -6.38 -0.30
CA PHE A 10 -3.28 -5.60 0.92
C PHE A 10 -3.49 -6.52 2.13
N LEU A 11 -2.43 -6.69 2.91
CA LEU A 11 -2.40 -7.53 4.10
C LEU A 11 -2.72 -6.65 5.32
N VAL A 12 -3.82 -6.96 6.01
CA VAL A 12 -4.17 -6.35 7.30
C VAL A 12 -4.06 -7.42 8.37
N ASP A 13 -3.11 -7.27 9.28
CA ASP A 13 -2.78 -8.25 10.32
C ASP A 13 -2.58 -9.67 9.75
N GLY A 14 -1.93 -9.75 8.59
CA GLY A 14 -1.67 -11.00 7.86
C GLY A 14 -2.82 -11.53 7.01
N VAL A 15 -4.02 -10.94 7.10
CA VAL A 15 -5.17 -11.30 6.27
C VAL A 15 -5.10 -10.57 4.93
N GLY A 16 -5.02 -11.33 3.83
CA GLY A 16 -4.90 -10.76 2.49
C GLY A 16 -6.22 -10.37 1.85
N ASN A 17 -6.24 -9.18 1.28
CA ASN A 17 -7.36 -8.61 0.55
C ASN A 17 -6.86 -8.20 -0.84
N ALA A 18 -7.46 -8.74 -1.90
CA ALA A 18 -7.12 -8.34 -3.26
C ALA A 18 -7.48 -6.85 -3.48
N THR A 19 -6.61 -6.13 -4.18
CA THR A 19 -6.75 -4.69 -4.46
C THR A 19 -6.07 -4.32 -5.78
N GLU A 20 -6.41 -3.17 -6.34
CA GLU A 20 -5.63 -2.48 -7.37
C GLU A 20 -4.78 -1.38 -6.71
N ALA A 21 -3.52 -1.28 -7.11
CA ALA A 21 -2.56 -0.33 -6.55
C ALA A 21 -1.94 0.55 -7.64
N GLU A 22 -1.88 1.85 -7.38
CA GLU A 22 -1.11 2.82 -8.16
C GLU A 22 0.00 3.39 -7.26
N LEU A 23 1.25 3.05 -7.54
CA LEU A 23 2.40 3.34 -6.69
C LEU A 23 3.49 4.10 -7.45
N GLN A 24 4.24 4.92 -6.72
CA GLN A 24 5.40 5.63 -7.22
C GLN A 24 6.54 5.56 -6.20
N ALA A 25 7.74 5.24 -6.68
CA ALA A 25 8.95 5.26 -5.88
C ALA A 25 9.61 6.64 -5.96
N ARG A 26 10.02 7.15 -4.80
CA ARG A 26 10.73 8.42 -4.66
C ARG A 26 12.08 8.15 -3.99
N ALA A 27 13.15 8.63 -4.63
CA ALA A 27 14.43 8.78 -3.96
C ALA A 27 14.45 10.18 -3.34
N SER A 28 14.46 10.27 -2.00
CA SER A 28 14.77 11.52 -1.30
C SER A 28 16.09 11.34 -0.53
N GLY A 29 16.81 12.42 -0.26
CA GLY A 29 18.19 12.40 0.25
C GLY A 29 18.45 11.52 1.47
N ASP A 30 17.43 11.25 2.29
CA ASP A 30 17.51 10.44 3.51
C ASP A 30 17.10 8.97 3.34
N GLY A 31 16.68 8.53 2.15
CA GLY A 31 16.30 7.14 1.91
C GLY A 31 15.43 6.90 0.67
N LYS A 32 15.24 5.62 0.36
CA LYS A 32 14.22 5.19 -0.61
C LYS A 32 12.87 5.20 0.11
N SER A 33 11.88 5.84 -0.50
CA SER A 33 10.49 5.79 -0.06
C SER A 33 9.59 5.55 -1.26
N TRP A 34 8.36 5.16 -1.00
CA TRP A 34 7.35 4.99 -2.03
C TRP A 34 5.99 5.33 -1.47
N SER A 35 5.08 5.74 -2.34
CA SER A 35 3.74 6.13 -1.96
C SER A 35 2.77 5.86 -3.09
N GLY A 36 1.48 5.81 -2.78
CA GLY A 36 0.48 5.57 -3.79
C GLY A 36 -0.91 5.46 -3.23
N TRP A 37 -1.82 4.96 -4.07
CA TRP A 37 -3.19 4.70 -3.74
C TRP A 37 -3.49 3.22 -3.93
N ILE A 38 -4.31 2.67 -3.04
CA ILE A 38 -4.87 1.33 -3.19
C ILE A 38 -6.38 1.40 -3.09
N GLU A 39 -7.08 0.60 -3.88
CA GLU A 39 -8.54 0.46 -3.78
C GLU A 39 -8.89 -0.40 -2.56
N ALA A 40 -9.79 0.08 -1.71
CA ALA A 40 -10.20 -0.63 -0.51
C ALA A 40 -11.74 -0.65 -0.40
N SER A 41 -12.29 -1.84 -0.17
CA SER A 41 -13.69 -1.96 0.21
C SER A 41 -13.92 -1.35 1.61
N PRO A 42 -15.16 -0.96 1.95
CA PRO A 42 -15.46 -0.42 3.28
C PRO A 42 -15.05 -1.33 4.45
N ASP A 43 -15.10 -2.65 4.29
CA ASP A 43 -14.63 -3.61 5.30
C ASP A 43 -13.09 -3.55 5.46
N VAL A 44 -12.36 -3.56 4.34
CA VAL A 44 -10.89 -3.44 4.34
C VAL A 44 -10.44 -2.11 4.95
N PHE A 45 -11.17 -1.03 4.69
CA PHE A 45 -10.96 0.26 5.34
C PHE A 45 -11.06 0.15 6.87
N TRP A 46 -12.16 -0.40 7.39
CA TRP A 46 -12.36 -0.53 8.84
C TRP A 46 -11.32 -1.43 9.49
N LYS A 47 -10.91 -2.50 8.80
CA LYS A 47 -9.81 -3.37 9.24
C LYS A 47 -8.50 -2.59 9.28
N ALA A 48 -8.15 -1.86 8.22
CA ALA A 48 -6.91 -1.10 8.16
C ALA A 48 -6.83 0.01 9.22
N TYR A 49 -7.97 0.62 9.56
CA TYR A 49 -8.06 1.62 10.63
C TYR A 49 -7.79 1.04 12.03
N ARG A 50 -8.10 -0.25 12.24
CA ARG A 50 -7.90 -0.94 13.53
C ARG A 50 -6.65 -1.81 13.57
N GLY A 51 -6.09 -2.16 12.41
CA GLY A 51 -4.98 -3.08 12.29
C GLY A 51 -3.68 -2.48 12.83
N GLU A 52 -2.86 -3.35 13.40
CA GLU A 52 -1.55 -2.97 13.94
C GLU A 52 -0.46 -3.11 12.88
N GLU A 53 -0.63 -4.06 11.97
CA GLU A 53 0.31 -4.34 10.91
C GLU A 53 -0.34 -4.29 9.52
N LEU A 54 0.12 -3.33 8.71
CA LEU A 54 -0.30 -3.15 7.33
C LEU A 54 0.86 -3.42 6.39
N ARG A 55 0.64 -4.29 5.41
CA ARG A 55 1.63 -4.58 4.35
C ARG A 55 0.95 -4.63 2.99
N LEU A 56 1.74 -4.35 1.96
CA LEU A 56 1.35 -4.53 0.57
C LEU A 56 2.22 -5.62 -0.05
N ARG A 57 1.59 -6.66 -0.61
CA ARG A 57 2.25 -7.76 -1.31
C ARG A 57 2.00 -7.64 -2.81
N MET A 58 3.06 -7.64 -3.60
CA MET A 58 3.02 -7.62 -5.05
C MET A 58 2.78 -9.03 -5.62
N PRO A 59 2.37 -9.15 -6.91
CA PRO A 59 2.12 -10.46 -7.54
C PRO A 59 3.34 -11.40 -7.55
N ASP A 60 4.55 -10.86 -7.54
CA ASP A 60 5.80 -11.63 -7.47
C ASP A 60 6.18 -12.07 -6.04
N GLY A 61 5.35 -11.76 -5.05
CA GLY A 61 5.53 -12.10 -3.65
C GLY A 61 6.35 -11.10 -2.85
N ARG A 62 6.91 -10.04 -3.46
CA ARG A 62 7.58 -8.97 -2.71
C ARG A 62 6.60 -8.24 -1.80
N GLU A 63 7.05 -7.90 -0.61
CA GLU A 63 6.24 -7.20 0.39
C GLU A 63 6.89 -5.89 0.85
N GLY A 64 6.07 -4.91 1.15
CA GLY A 64 6.49 -3.69 1.84
C GLY A 64 5.53 -3.33 2.96
N ARG A 65 6.07 -2.89 4.11
CA ARG A 65 5.26 -2.31 5.17
C ARG A 65 4.68 -0.99 4.70
N VAL A 66 3.41 -0.75 5.02
CA VAL A 66 2.73 0.50 4.67
C VAL A 66 2.15 1.20 5.88
N VAL A 67 1.99 2.52 5.72
CA VAL A 67 1.22 3.38 6.61
C VAL A 67 0.16 4.05 5.76
N VAL A 68 -1.09 4.00 6.21
CA VAL A 68 -2.20 4.76 5.62
C VAL A 68 -2.08 6.21 6.08
N SER A 69 -1.89 7.12 5.12
CA SER A 69 -1.70 8.55 5.39
C SER A 69 -2.95 9.38 5.10
N ASP A 70 -3.84 8.89 4.25
CA ASP A 70 -5.04 9.60 3.82
C ASP A 70 -6.08 8.63 3.26
N VAL A 71 -7.32 9.09 3.18
CA VAL A 71 -8.47 8.30 2.75
C VAL A 71 -9.30 9.14 1.81
N ASP A 72 -9.52 8.64 0.61
CA ASP A 72 -10.40 9.28 -0.35
C ASP A 72 -11.86 8.80 -0.15
N PRO A 73 -12.87 9.69 -0.23
CA PRO A 73 -14.28 9.34 -0.09
C PRO A 73 -14.80 8.31 -1.10
N THR A 74 -14.08 8.07 -2.21
CA THR A 74 -14.43 7.12 -3.26
C THR A 74 -13.88 5.71 -3.03
N GLY A 75 -13.20 5.47 -1.90
CA GLY A 75 -12.74 4.13 -1.51
C GLY A 75 -11.27 3.86 -1.77
N PHE A 76 -10.44 4.90 -1.94
CA PHE A 76 -9.00 4.73 -2.07
C PHE A 76 -8.27 5.08 -0.78
N LEU A 77 -7.28 4.27 -0.41
CA LEU A 77 -6.37 4.54 0.70
C LEU A 77 -5.05 5.07 0.16
N LYS A 78 -4.62 6.23 0.64
CA LYS A 78 -3.28 6.72 0.37
C LYS A 78 -2.30 6.00 1.28
N VAL A 79 -1.36 5.28 0.69
CA VAL A 79 -0.35 4.52 1.42
C VAL A 79 1.03 5.08 1.19
N THR A 80 1.88 4.93 2.20
CA THR A 80 3.30 5.26 2.16
C THR A 80 4.10 4.10 2.72
N GLY A 81 5.28 3.85 2.14
CA GLY A 81 6.19 2.81 2.59
C GLY A 81 7.63 3.32 2.62
N GLY A 82 8.38 2.80 3.59
CA GLY A 82 9.81 3.05 3.73
C GLY A 82 10.64 1.99 3.01
N GLY A 83 11.85 2.37 2.61
CA GLY A 83 12.80 1.47 1.96
C GLY A 83 12.57 1.31 0.45
N PRO A 84 13.18 0.28 -0.17
CA PRO A 84 12.95 -0.03 -1.58
C PRO A 84 11.46 -0.28 -1.85
N ALA A 85 10.97 0.25 -2.97
CA ALA A 85 9.65 -0.08 -3.47
C ALA A 85 9.53 -1.60 -3.71
N PRO A 86 8.41 -2.23 -3.34
CA PRO A 86 8.22 -3.67 -3.52
C PRO A 86 7.88 -4.06 -4.96
N PHE A 87 7.82 -3.12 -5.90
CA PHE A 87 7.47 -3.30 -7.32
C PHE A 87 8.65 -3.04 -8.26
#